data_AF-A0A6N2M3H5-F1
#
_entry.id   AF-A0A6N2M3H5-F1
#
_cell.length_a   1.000
_cell.length_b   1.000
_cell.length_c   1.000
_cell.angle_alpha   90.00
_cell.angle_beta   90.00
_cell.angle_gamma   90.00
#
_symmetry.space_group_name_H-M   'P 1'
#
loop_
_entity.id
_entity.type
_entity.pdbx_description
1 polymer ?
#
loop_
_entity_poly.entity_id
_entity_poly.type
_entity_poly.pdbx_seq_one_letter_code
_entity_poly.pdbx_strand_id
1 'polypeptide(L)'
;MVLLTFYPRRAKYQKNVEAYHNRSGSMKPNIVPNCIRSESYMITFEVEEEKFPLFGKKYQLKFAHDISAETHCLVHFPSLIRLAREAGLEYVEIQNLTEFYDDNRTQFAGMIMNAGLNLVDPRGRLLPRSYDVLGLYTTFIFQKPDPDVAPPLTTPLLQNDERVAST
;
A
#
# COMPACT_ATOMS: atom_id res chain seq x y z
N MET A 1 -8.78 3.01 6.13
CA MET A 1 -7.95 3.81 5.20
C MET A 1 -7.09 2.84 4.41
N VAL A 2 -7.10 2.90 3.07
CA VAL A 2 -6.38 1.95 2.21
C VAL A 2 -5.07 2.59 1.78
N LEU A 3 -3.96 1.90 1.91
CA LEU A 3 -2.63 2.44 1.58
C LEU A 3 -1.89 1.46 0.68
N LEU A 4 -1.20 1.99 -0.32
CA LEU A 4 -0.42 1.19 -1.26
C LEU A 4 0.74 0.57 -0.49
N THR A 5 0.75 -0.75 -0.41
CA THR A 5 1.81 -1.48 0.29
C THR A 5 2.27 -2.66 -0.54
N PHE A 6 3.58 -2.80 -0.65
CA PHE A 6 4.21 -3.94 -1.31
C PHE A 6 4.19 -5.23 -0.48
N TYR A 7 3.42 -5.27 0.61
CA TYR A 7 3.46 -6.37 1.57
C TYR A 7 3.03 -7.75 1.03
N PRO A 8 2.00 -7.92 0.17
CA PRO A 8 1.66 -9.27 -0.32
C PRO A 8 2.67 -9.79 -1.36
N ARG A 9 3.40 -8.90 -2.05
CA ARG A 9 4.50 -9.33 -2.91
C ARG A 9 5.76 -9.63 -2.13
N ARG A 10 5.80 -9.60 -0.78
CA ARG A 10 6.97 -10.05 -0.03
C ARG A 10 7.34 -11.48 -0.42
N ALA A 11 6.43 -12.45 -0.54
CA ALA A 11 6.86 -13.81 -0.92
C ALA A 11 7.50 -13.91 -2.32
N LYS A 12 7.08 -13.10 -3.32
CA LYS A 12 7.64 -13.14 -4.68
C LYS A 12 8.80 -12.17 -4.87
N TYR A 13 8.75 -11.00 -4.24
CA TYR A 13 9.77 -9.96 -4.26
C TYR A 13 10.91 -10.28 -3.30
N GLN A 14 10.63 -10.71 -2.07
CA GLN A 14 11.63 -11.27 -1.15
C GLN A 14 12.23 -12.54 -1.74
N LYS A 15 11.45 -13.48 -2.33
CA LYS A 15 12.06 -14.61 -3.06
C LYS A 15 12.87 -14.17 -4.27
N ASN A 16 12.46 -13.15 -5.01
CA ASN A 16 13.26 -12.64 -6.12
C ASN A 16 14.57 -12.02 -5.59
N VAL A 17 14.50 -11.19 -4.55
CA VAL A 17 15.67 -10.61 -3.87
C VAL A 17 16.58 -11.72 -3.29
N GLU A 18 16.03 -12.70 -2.59
CA GLU A 18 16.74 -13.84 -2.01
C GLU A 18 17.28 -14.82 -3.07
N ALA A 19 16.55 -15.07 -4.17
CA ALA A 19 17.02 -15.88 -5.29
C ALA A 19 18.13 -15.17 -6.10
N TYR A 20 18.11 -13.84 -6.14
CA TYR A 20 19.21 -13.03 -6.67
C TYR A 20 20.44 -13.12 -5.76
N HIS A 21 20.28 -13.11 -4.44
CA HIS A 21 21.38 -13.35 -3.49
C HIS A 21 21.95 -14.77 -3.57
N ASN A 22 21.12 -15.78 -3.87
CA ASN A 22 21.53 -17.20 -3.92
C ASN A 22 22.11 -17.66 -5.27
N ARG A 23 22.03 -16.86 -6.34
CA ARG A 23 22.61 -17.15 -7.68
C ARG A 23 23.89 -16.36 -7.94
N SER A 24 24.79 -16.31 -6.96
CA SER A 24 26.10 -15.66 -7.08
C SER A 24 27.00 -16.43 -8.06
N GLY A 25 26.85 -16.13 -9.34
CA GLY A 25 27.72 -16.62 -10.40
C GLY A 25 27.31 -16.03 -11.75
N SER A 26 27.82 -14.83 -12.06
CA SER A 26 27.89 -14.25 -13.41
C SER A 26 26.83 -13.23 -13.86
N MET A 27 26.29 -12.39 -12.97
CA MET A 27 25.73 -11.08 -13.36
C MET A 27 26.08 -10.02 -12.28
N LYS A 28 26.30 -8.77 -12.72
CA LYS A 28 26.79 -7.63 -11.90
C LYS A 28 26.05 -7.49 -10.55
N PRO A 29 26.76 -7.15 -9.45
CA PRO A 29 26.18 -7.11 -8.11
C PRO A 29 25.22 -5.93 -7.92
N ASN A 30 24.18 -6.16 -7.11
CA ASN A 30 23.50 -5.16 -6.26
C ASN A 30 22.64 -4.06 -6.91
N ILE A 31 21.67 -4.39 -7.77
CA ILE A 31 20.64 -3.42 -8.16
C ILE A 31 19.24 -4.00 -7.96
N VAL A 32 18.47 -3.39 -7.06
CA VAL A 32 17.03 -3.63 -6.92
C VAL A 32 16.36 -3.13 -8.22
N PRO A 33 15.46 -3.89 -8.87
CA PRO A 33 14.81 -3.43 -10.09
C PRO A 33 14.12 -2.09 -9.84
N ASN A 34 14.55 -1.05 -10.54
CA ASN A 34 14.02 0.31 -10.36
C ASN A 34 12.57 0.47 -10.86
N CYS A 35 12.01 -0.57 -11.49
CA CYS A 35 10.63 -0.56 -11.90
C CYS A 35 9.94 -1.93 -11.72
N ILE A 36 8.65 -1.87 -11.43
CA ILE A 36 7.75 -3.01 -11.35
C ILE A 36 6.62 -2.75 -12.34
N ARG A 37 6.44 -3.67 -13.28
CA ARG A 37 5.47 -3.53 -14.37
C ARG A 37 4.47 -4.68 -14.34
N SER A 38 3.19 -4.34 -14.47
CA SER A 38 2.08 -5.21 -14.82
C SER A 38 1.39 -4.64 -16.08
N GLU A 39 0.44 -5.38 -16.63
CA GLU A 39 -0.50 -4.87 -17.63
C GLU A 39 -1.36 -3.72 -17.09
N SER A 40 -1.63 -3.70 -15.78
CA SER A 40 -2.54 -2.73 -15.17
C SER A 40 -1.85 -1.47 -14.66
N TYR A 41 -0.55 -1.54 -14.36
CA TYR A 41 0.20 -0.43 -13.79
C TYR A 41 1.71 -0.56 -13.96
N MET A 42 2.41 0.56 -13.77
CA MET A 42 3.86 0.65 -13.67
C MET A 42 4.24 1.44 -12.42
N ILE A 43 5.13 0.88 -11.62
CA ILE A 43 5.75 1.55 -10.47
C ILE A 43 7.22 1.78 -10.79
N THR A 44 7.69 3.00 -10.62
CA THR A 44 9.08 3.39 -10.87
C THR A 44 9.63 4.07 -9.62
N PHE A 45 10.75 3.60 -9.09
CA PHE A 45 11.42 4.29 -7.99
C PHE A 45 12.33 5.39 -8.55
N GLU A 46 12.49 6.48 -7.81
CA GLU A 46 13.28 7.63 -8.30
C GLU A 46 14.79 7.35 -8.29
N VAL A 47 15.24 6.49 -7.39
CA VAL A 47 16.67 6.20 -7.16
C VAL A 47 16.86 4.71 -6.87
N GLU A 48 17.82 4.09 -7.56
CA GLU A 48 18.35 2.78 -7.20
C GLU A 48 19.15 2.92 -5.90
N GLU A 49 18.63 2.35 -4.82
CA GLU A 49 19.28 2.32 -3.52
C GLU A 49 19.61 0.88 -3.15
N GLU A 50 20.74 0.66 -2.48
CA GLU A 50 21.10 -0.67 -1.95
C GLU A 50 20.12 -1.15 -0.87
N LYS A 51 19.45 -0.21 -0.18
CA LYS A 51 18.45 -0.51 0.85
C LYS A 51 17.39 0.59 0.93
N PHE A 52 16.13 0.20 1.09
CA PHE A 52 15.04 1.15 1.29
C PHE A 52 15.13 1.85 2.66
N PRO A 53 15.02 3.19 2.71
CA PRO A 53 14.91 3.92 3.96
C PRO A 53 13.58 3.63 4.64
N LEU A 54 13.54 3.83 5.97
CA LEU A 54 12.32 3.64 6.77
C LEU A 54 11.21 4.64 6.41
N PHE A 55 11.59 5.83 5.93
CA PHE A 55 10.69 6.94 5.62
C PHE A 55 11.12 7.63 4.32
N GLY A 56 10.16 8.28 3.66
CA GLY A 56 10.45 9.20 2.56
C GLY A 56 10.86 8.54 1.25
N LYS A 57 10.87 7.20 1.14
CA LYS A 57 11.07 6.56 -0.17
C LYS A 57 9.88 6.87 -1.07
N LYS A 58 10.13 7.62 -2.14
CA LYS A 58 9.12 7.94 -3.15
C LYS A 58 9.15 6.96 -4.32
N TYR A 59 8.01 6.79 -4.95
CA TYR A 59 7.86 6.11 -6.22
C TYR A 59 6.78 6.79 -7.06
N GLN A 60 6.91 6.65 -8.37
CA GLN A 60 5.89 7.03 -9.34
C GLN A 60 5.01 5.82 -9.65
N LEU A 61 3.70 5.95 -9.51
CA LEU A 61 2.69 4.96 -9.91
C LEU A 61 1.94 5.48 -11.12
N LYS A 62 1.89 4.69 -12.19
CA LYS A 62 1.11 4.98 -13.38
C LYS A 62 0.19 3.80 -13.69
N PHE A 63 -1.13 3.99 -13.62
CA PHE A 63 -2.05 2.97 -14.14
C PHE A 63 -2.10 3.01 -15.67
N ALA A 64 -2.45 1.88 -16.28
CA ALA A 64 -2.44 1.71 -17.73
C ALA A 64 -3.38 2.68 -18.46
N HIS A 65 -4.46 3.11 -17.81
CA HIS A 65 -5.46 4.02 -18.37
C HIS A 65 -5.27 5.48 -17.96
N ASP A 66 -4.26 5.77 -17.13
CA ASP A 66 -4.01 7.12 -16.63
C ASP A 66 -3.07 7.89 -17.55
N ILE A 67 -3.35 9.20 -17.68
CA ILE A 67 -2.58 10.12 -18.51
C ILE A 67 -1.18 10.33 -17.91
N SER A 68 -1.09 10.49 -16.59
CA SER A 68 0.12 10.83 -15.86
C SER A 68 0.42 9.84 -14.75
N ALA A 69 1.71 9.74 -14.38
CA ALA A 69 2.10 9.05 -13.16
C ALA A 69 1.89 9.96 -11.94
N GLU A 70 1.54 9.36 -10.82
CA GLU A 70 1.41 10.03 -9.52
C GLU A 70 2.57 9.68 -8.60
N THR A 71 3.02 10.65 -7.81
CA THR A 71 4.09 10.44 -6.82
C THR A 71 3.49 10.01 -5.50
N HIS A 72 3.96 8.87 -5.00
CA HIS A 72 3.52 8.26 -3.75
C HIS A 72 4.72 7.99 -2.83
N CYS A 73 4.45 7.82 -1.54
CA CYS A 73 5.44 7.46 -0.54
C CYS A 73 5.25 6.00 -0.11
N LEU A 74 6.34 5.25 -0.04
CA LEU A 74 6.33 3.88 0.46
C LEU A 74 6.13 3.89 1.98
N VAL A 75 5.26 3.00 2.45
CA VAL A 75 4.97 2.87 3.87
C VAL A 75 5.61 1.62 4.44
N HIS A 76 6.45 1.84 5.45
CA HIS A 76 7.13 0.78 6.18
C HIS A 76 6.28 0.35 7.38
N PHE A 77 5.55 -0.76 7.24
CA PHE A 77 4.62 -1.24 8.28
C PHE A 77 5.21 -1.38 9.68
N PRO A 78 6.43 -1.94 9.88
CA PRO A 78 7.01 -2.00 11.22
C PRO A 78 7.18 -0.61 11.86
N SER A 79 7.52 0.40 11.05
CA SER A 79 7.57 1.79 11.53
C SER A 79 6.17 2.33 11.83
N LEU A 80 5.19 2.06 10.96
CA LEU A 80 3.80 2.47 11.16
C LEU A 80 3.22 1.91 12.47
N ILE A 81 3.37 0.60 12.72
CA ILE A 81 2.87 -0.05 13.93
C ILE A 81 3.55 0.52 15.18
N ARG A 82 4.88 0.72 15.14
CA ARG A 82 5.63 1.32 16.24
C ARG A 82 5.12 2.73 16.56
N LEU A 83 4.93 3.57 15.54
CA LEU A 83 4.43 4.93 15.69
C LEU A 83 2.98 4.97 16.17
N ALA A 84 2.13 4.07 15.67
CA ALA A 84 0.75 3.96 16.14
C ALA A 84 0.70 3.62 17.63
N ARG A 85 1.54 2.69 18.09
CA ARG A 85 1.67 2.36 19.52
C ARG A 85 2.19 3.54 20.34
N GLU A 86 3.18 4.29 19.84
CA GLU A 86 3.65 5.51 20.49
C GLU A 86 2.55 6.58 20.59
N ALA A 87 1.59 6.58 19.66
CA ALA A 87 0.40 7.42 19.69
C ALA A 87 -0.75 6.84 20.55
N GLY A 88 -0.53 5.72 21.26
CA GLY A 88 -1.54 5.08 22.11
C GLY A 88 -2.58 4.23 21.36
N LEU A 89 -2.30 3.86 20.10
CA LEU A 89 -3.14 2.97 19.32
C LEU A 89 -2.65 1.53 19.39
N GLU A 90 -3.58 0.59 19.45
CA GLU A 90 -3.32 -0.83 19.38
C GLU A 90 -3.49 -1.34 17.96
N TYR A 91 -2.54 -2.15 17.50
CA TYR A 91 -2.66 -2.85 16.22
C TYR A 91 -3.72 -3.95 16.31
N VAL A 92 -4.67 -3.95 15.37
CA VAL A 92 -5.70 -5.00 15.28
C VAL A 92 -5.41 -5.91 14.10
N GLU A 93 -5.26 -5.33 12.92
CA GLU A 93 -5.17 -6.10 11.69
C GLU A 93 -4.41 -5.33 10.60
N ILE A 94 -3.63 -6.07 9.82
CA ILE A 94 -3.09 -5.67 8.53
C ILE A 94 -3.35 -6.85 7.59
N GLN A 95 -4.15 -6.64 6.54
CA GLN A 95 -4.54 -7.70 5.61
C GLN A 95 -4.45 -7.21 4.17
N ASN A 96 -3.94 -8.04 3.26
CA ASN A 96 -3.87 -7.64 1.87
C ASN A 96 -5.29 -7.46 1.30
N LEU A 97 -5.49 -6.46 0.42
CA LEU A 97 -6.83 -6.19 -0.11
C LEU A 97 -7.37 -7.34 -0.98
N THR A 98 -6.50 -8.14 -1.60
CA THR A 98 -6.92 -9.37 -2.30
C THR A 98 -7.49 -10.39 -1.32
N GLU A 99 -6.80 -10.63 -0.20
CA GLU A 99 -7.25 -11.56 0.84
C GLU A 99 -8.55 -11.06 1.51
N PHE A 100 -8.58 -9.77 1.86
CA PHE A 100 -9.78 -9.11 2.39
C PHE A 100 -10.98 -9.25 1.46
N TYR A 101 -10.77 -9.06 0.14
CA TYR A 101 -11.82 -9.22 -0.84
C TYR A 101 -12.30 -10.67 -0.89
N ASP A 102 -11.41 -11.65 -0.94
CA ASP A 102 -11.78 -13.06 -1.04
C ASP A 102 -12.58 -13.53 0.20
N ASP A 103 -12.19 -13.08 1.39
CA ASP A 103 -12.89 -13.37 2.66
C ASP A 103 -14.30 -12.75 2.72
N ASN A 104 -14.49 -11.57 2.11
CA ASN A 104 -15.73 -10.81 2.21
C ASN A 104 -16.52 -10.76 0.89
N ARG A 105 -16.14 -11.54 -0.12
CA ARG A 105 -16.69 -11.47 -1.48
C ARG A 105 -18.22 -11.56 -1.54
N THR A 106 -18.82 -12.35 -0.65
CA THR A 106 -20.27 -12.55 -0.60
C THR A 106 -20.99 -11.30 -0.10
N GLN A 107 -20.39 -10.58 0.85
CA GLN A 107 -20.92 -9.34 1.41
C GLN A 107 -20.80 -8.18 0.40
N PHE A 108 -19.72 -8.16 -0.37
CA PHE A 108 -19.45 -7.09 -1.35
C PHE A 108 -19.99 -7.37 -2.76
N ALA A 109 -20.50 -8.57 -3.05
CA ALA A 109 -20.92 -8.98 -4.39
C ALA A 109 -21.89 -7.98 -5.06
N GLY A 110 -22.96 -7.59 -4.33
CA GLY A 110 -23.95 -6.65 -4.86
C GLY A 110 -23.39 -5.25 -5.09
N MET A 111 -22.51 -4.78 -4.22
CA MET A 111 -21.86 -3.47 -4.38
C MET A 111 -20.91 -3.45 -5.57
N ILE A 112 -20.09 -4.49 -5.73
CA ILE A 112 -19.08 -4.56 -6.79
C ILE A 112 -19.73 -4.72 -8.17
N MET A 113 -20.84 -5.46 -8.28
CA MET A 113 -21.63 -5.51 -9.52
C MET A 113 -22.13 -4.13 -9.95
N ASN A 114 -22.41 -3.24 -9.00
CA ASN A 114 -22.92 -1.90 -9.27
C ASN A 114 -21.81 -0.84 -9.42
N ALA A 115 -20.58 -1.11 -8.97
CA ALA A 115 -19.50 -0.14 -8.87
C ALA A 115 -18.83 0.22 -10.21
N GLY A 116 -19.07 -0.53 -11.29
CA GLY A 116 -18.66 -0.12 -12.63
C GLY A 116 -18.36 -1.26 -13.60
N LEU A 117 -18.56 -0.96 -14.87
CA LEU A 117 -18.16 -1.80 -15.98
C LEU A 117 -16.63 -1.89 -15.97
N ASN A 118 -16.06 -3.10 -15.90
CA ASN A 118 -14.63 -3.47 -16.01
C ASN A 118 -13.95 -4.05 -14.76
N LEU A 119 -14.62 -4.21 -13.62
CA LEU A 119 -14.05 -4.92 -12.46
C LEU A 119 -14.37 -6.40 -12.44
N VAL A 120 -15.61 -6.76 -12.82
CA VAL A 120 -16.10 -8.13 -12.81
C VAL A 120 -16.50 -8.61 -14.20
N ASP A 121 -16.43 -9.92 -14.42
CA ASP A 121 -16.98 -10.60 -15.57
C ASP A 121 -18.53 -10.61 -15.52
N PRO A 122 -19.22 -11.03 -16.60
CA PRO A 122 -20.69 -11.13 -16.61
C PRO A 122 -21.29 -12.08 -15.55
N ARG A 123 -20.46 -12.90 -14.88
CA ARG A 123 -20.85 -13.81 -13.80
C ARG A 123 -20.61 -13.20 -12.41
N GLY A 124 -20.15 -11.94 -12.34
CA GLY A 124 -19.84 -11.25 -11.09
C GLY A 124 -18.50 -11.63 -10.47
N ARG A 125 -17.59 -12.29 -11.20
CA ARG A 125 -16.25 -12.64 -10.70
C ARG A 125 -15.26 -11.55 -11.06
N LEU A 126 -14.38 -11.17 -10.14
CA LEU A 126 -13.32 -10.20 -10.43
C LEU A 126 -12.44 -10.68 -11.59
N LEU A 127 -12.09 -9.74 -12.46
CA LEU A 127 -11.17 -10.00 -13.56
C LEU A 127 -9.73 -10.10 -13.03
N PRO A 128 -8.85 -10.90 -13.68
CA PRO A 128 -7.45 -11.04 -13.25
C PRO A 128 -6.70 -9.70 -13.09
N ARG A 129 -6.95 -8.75 -14.00
CA ARG A 129 -6.38 -7.38 -13.91
C ARG A 129 -6.79 -6.63 -12.64
N SER A 130 -7.99 -6.89 -12.12
CA SER A 130 -8.47 -6.27 -10.90
C SER A 130 -7.74 -6.81 -9.69
N TYR A 131 -7.50 -8.13 -9.63
CA TYR A 131 -6.66 -8.75 -8.60
C TYR A 131 -5.23 -8.20 -8.58
N ASP A 132 -4.65 -7.94 -9.76
CA ASP A 132 -3.33 -7.32 -9.89
C ASP A 132 -3.28 -5.94 -9.22
N VAL A 133 -4.33 -5.13 -9.36
CA VAL A 133 -4.46 -3.82 -8.71
C VAL A 133 -4.77 -3.95 -7.22
N LEU A 134 -5.69 -4.83 -6.82
CA LEU A 134 -6.00 -5.06 -5.40
C LEU A 134 -4.75 -5.48 -4.62
N GLY A 135 -3.90 -6.32 -5.22
CA GLY A 135 -2.64 -6.74 -4.63
C GLY A 135 -1.61 -5.62 -4.40
N LEU A 136 -1.85 -4.38 -4.85
CA LEU A 136 -1.04 -3.22 -4.46
C LEU A 136 -1.43 -2.64 -3.11
N TYR A 137 -2.64 -2.90 -2.64
CA TYR A 137 -3.21 -2.23 -1.48
C TYR A 137 -3.39 -3.20 -0.31
N THR A 138 -3.36 -2.64 0.90
CA THR A 138 -3.56 -3.40 2.13
C THR A 138 -4.47 -2.61 3.05
N THR A 139 -5.39 -3.31 3.70
CA THR A 139 -6.22 -2.78 4.79
C THR A 139 -5.41 -2.83 6.07
N PHE A 140 -5.58 -1.83 6.91
CA PHE A 140 -5.00 -1.83 8.25
C PHE A 140 -5.96 -1.17 9.23
N ILE A 141 -6.03 -1.75 10.41
CA ILE A 141 -6.92 -1.34 11.48
C ILE A 141 -6.09 -1.18 12.75
N PHE A 142 -6.21 0.00 13.32
CA PHE A 142 -5.73 0.32 14.66
C PHE A 142 -6.93 0.70 15.51
N GLN A 143 -6.93 0.25 16.76
CA GLN A 143 -7.97 0.56 17.72
C GLN A 143 -7.40 1.49 18.79
N LYS A 144 -8.22 2.43 19.24
CA LYS A 144 -7.95 3.17 20.46
C LYS A 144 -8.55 2.38 21.64
N PRO A 145 -7.75 1.81 22.56
CA PRO A 145 -8.27 0.95 23.62
C PRO A 145 -9.23 1.69 24.56
N ASP A 146 -8.93 2.95 24.85
CA ASP A 146 -9.77 3.86 25.62
C ASP A 146 -10.12 5.09 24.76
N PRO A 147 -11.39 5.27 24.35
CA PRO A 147 -11.79 6.40 23.51
C PRO A 147 -11.59 7.76 24.20
N ASP A 148 -11.55 7.81 25.52
CA ASP A 148 -11.52 9.04 26.32
C ASP A 148 -10.10 9.48 26.71
N VAL A 149 -9.10 8.60 26.58
CA VAL A 149 -7.69 8.95 26.82
C VAL A 149 -7.23 10.01 25.82
N ALA A 150 -6.74 11.14 26.33
CA ALA A 150 -6.18 12.20 25.49
C ALA A 150 -4.99 11.66 24.67
N PRO A 151 -4.84 12.05 23.39
CA PRO A 151 -3.68 11.67 22.60
C PRO A 151 -2.37 12.07 23.32
N PRO A 152 -1.28 11.31 23.17
CA PRO A 152 0.02 11.69 23.71
C PRO A 152 0.40 13.11 23.27
N LEU A 153 1.06 13.89 24.14
CA LEU A 153 1.44 15.29 23.88
C LEU A 153 2.29 15.51 22.62
N THR A 154 2.91 14.45 22.11
CA THR A 154 3.71 14.44 20.87
C THR A 154 2.88 14.24 19.60
N THR A 155 1.56 14.04 19.72
CA THR A 155 0.66 13.94 18.57
C THR A 155 0.60 15.31 17.88
N PRO A 156 0.95 15.41 16.59
CA PRO A 156 0.83 16.66 15.86
C PRO A 156 -0.62 17.15 15.93
N LEU A 157 -0.83 18.34 16.50
CA LEU A 157 -2.13 19.00 16.43
C LEU A 157 -2.34 19.44 14.98
N LEU A 158 -3.44 19.02 14.37
CA LEU A 158 -3.86 19.59 13.09
C LEU A 158 -4.09 21.09 13.31
N GLN A 159 -3.25 21.92 12.71
CA GLN A 159 -3.47 23.36 12.69
C GLN A 159 -4.72 23.60 11.83
N ASN A 160 -5.84 23.86 12.48
CA ASN A 160 -6.99 24.44 11.80
C ASN A 160 -6.54 25.82 11.32
N ASP A 161 -6.36 25.99 10.02
CA ASP A 161 -6.25 27.30 9.38
C ASP A 161 -7.62 28.01 9.49
N GLU A 162 -7.94 28.51 10.68
CA GLU A 162 -8.90 29.60 10.82
C GLU A 162 -8.23 30.84 10.24
N ARG A 163 -8.40 31.03 8.92
CA ARG A 163 -8.29 32.37 8.33
C ARG A 163 -9.32 33.24 9.01
N VAL A 164 -8.87 33.98 10.03
CA VAL A 164 -9.57 35.16 10.51
C VAL A 164 -9.62 36.13 9.33
N ALA A 165 -10.76 36.15 8.64
CA ALA A 165 -11.15 37.27 7.82
C ALA A 165 -11.45 38.43 8.78
N SER A 166 -10.42 39.22 9.09
CA SER A 166 -10.60 40.51 9.73
C SER A 166 -11.11 41.50 8.68
N THR A 167 -12.34 41.92 8.90
CA THR A 167 -13.09 43.04 8.30
C THR A 167 -12.26 44.27 7.99
#